data_AF-A0A0D3KYF7-F1
#
_entry.id   AF-A0A0D3KYF7-F1
#
_cell.length_a   1.000
_cell.length_b   1.000
_cell.length_c   1.000
_cell.angle_alpha   90.00
_cell.angle_beta   90.00
_cell.angle_gamma   90.00
#
_symmetry.space_group_name_H-M   'P 1'
#
loop_
_entity.id
_entity.type
_entity.pdbx_description
1 polymer ?
#
loop_
_entity_poly.entity_id
_entity_poly.type
_entity_poly.pdbx_seq_one_letter_code
_entity_poly.pdbx_strand_id
1 'polypeptide(L)' 'YLDSKASLADGRRIAVEHAAESPTLQEIAEVLEHLGYTPALEDKRYPRNALARGRVRVNLKDAPTGELT' A
#
# COMPACT_ATOMS: atom_id res chain seq x y z
N TYR A 1 -5.08 3.03 -3.66
CA TYR A 1 -5.79 1.91 -3.00
C TYR A 1 -6.46 2.34 -1.71
N LEU A 2 -5.73 3.05 -0.86
CA LEU A 2 -6.14 3.39 0.51
C LEU A 2 -6.55 4.86 0.67
N ASP A 3 -6.47 5.66 -0.41
CA ASP A 3 -6.77 7.09 -0.38
C ASP A 3 -8.28 7.33 -0.37
N SER A 4 -8.77 8.05 0.65
CA SER A 4 -10.18 8.41 0.82
C SER A 4 -10.65 9.41 -0.24
N LYS A 5 -9.75 10.23 -0.79
CA LYS A 5 -10.06 11.20 -1.86
C LYS A 5 -10.21 10.58 -3.24
N ALA A 6 -9.71 9.35 -3.45
CA ALA A 6 -9.85 8.64 -4.71
C ALA A 6 -11.20 7.89 -4.75
N SER A 7 -11.88 7.90 -5.90
CA SER A 7 -13.07 7.05 -6.09
C SER A 7 -12.69 5.57 -6.30
N LEU A 8 -13.70 4.68 -6.33
CA LEU A 8 -13.48 3.27 -6.69
C LEU A 8 -12.97 3.12 -8.13
N ALA A 9 -13.47 3.96 -9.05
CA ALA A 9 -13.00 3.98 -10.44
C ALA A 9 -11.53 4.41 -10.52
N ASP A 10 -11.12 5.38 -9.71
CA ASP A 10 -9.75 5.89 -9.62
C ASP A 10 -8.79 4.95 -8.88
N GLY A 11 -9.30 3.84 -8.34
CA GLY A 11 -8.48 2.79 -7.75
C GLY A 11 -8.49 2.74 -6.23
N ARG A 12 -9.43 3.37 -5.53
CA ARG A 12 -9.69 2.98 -4.13
C ARG A 12 -10.18 1.54 -4.07
N ARG A 13 -9.75 0.78 -3.06
CA ARG A 13 -10.06 -0.65 -2.89
C ARG A 13 -10.81 -0.98 -1.60
N ILE A 14 -10.97 0.01 -0.72
CA ILE A 14 -11.61 -0.11 0.58
C ILE A 14 -12.73 0.90 0.73
N ALA A 15 -13.58 0.69 1.74
CA ALA A 15 -14.62 1.63 2.13
C ALA A 15 -14.01 2.95 2.64
N VAL A 16 -14.74 4.06 2.51
CA VAL A 16 -14.19 5.41 2.78
C VAL A 16 -13.87 5.58 4.27
N GLU A 17 -14.68 4.98 5.13
CA GLU A 17 -14.54 4.97 6.59
C GLU A 17 -13.27 4.26 7.09
N HIS A 18 -12.63 3.45 6.25
CA HIS A 18 -11.38 2.76 6.56
C HIS A 18 -10.19 3.30 5.77
N ALA A 19 -10.42 4.29 4.90
CA ALA A 19 -9.42 4.90 4.05
C ALA A 19 -8.71 6.06 4.75
N ALA A 20 -7.42 6.24 4.45
CA ALA A 20 -6.63 7.37 4.91
C ALA A 20 -6.70 8.51 3.90
N GLU A 21 -6.61 9.76 4.38
CA GLU A 21 -6.58 10.92 3.50
C GLU A 21 -5.19 11.11 2.89
N SER A 22 -5.05 10.98 1.57
CA SER A 22 -3.79 11.24 0.84
C SER A 22 -2.53 10.55 1.43
N PRO A 23 -2.56 9.22 1.68
CA PRO A 23 -1.46 8.52 2.33
C PRO A 23 -0.19 8.52 1.46
N THR A 24 0.95 8.69 2.13
CA THR A 24 2.29 8.65 1.51
C THR A 24 2.91 7.25 1.57
N LEU A 25 3.94 7.01 0.76
CA LEU A 25 4.67 5.74 0.76
C LEU A 25 5.39 5.48 2.09
N GLN A 26 5.94 6.54 2.67
CA GLN A 26 6.67 6.51 3.92
C GLN A 26 5.74 6.13 5.07
N GLU A 27 4.58 6.77 5.20
CA GLU A 27 3.59 6.42 6.24
C GLU A 27 3.15 4.96 6.12
N ILE A 28 2.91 4.46 4.91
CA ILE A 28 2.52 3.07 4.70
C ILE A 28 3.66 2.12 5.12
N ALA A 29 4.91 2.44 4.78
CA ALA A 29 6.07 1.63 5.16
C ALA A 29 6.28 1.61 6.68
N GLU A 30 6.24 2.77 7.33
CA GLU A 30 6.43 2.91 8.78
C GLU A 30 5.38 2.10 9.56
N VAL A 31 4.11 2.15 9.14
CA VAL A 31 3.04 1.36 9.78
C VAL A 31 3.27 -0.14 9.59
N LEU A 32 3.69 -0.56 8.39
CA LEU A 32 3.99 -1.97 8.13
C LEU A 32 5.18 -2.48 8.93
N GLU A 33 6.23 -1.68 9.06
CA GLU A 33 7.40 -1.98 9.91
C GLU A 33 6.99 -2.06 11.38
N HIS A 34 6.15 -1.14 11.86
CA HIS A 34 5.60 -1.19 13.21
C HIS A 34 4.79 -2.47 13.49
N LEU A 35 4.10 -2.98 12.47
CA LEU A 35 3.36 -4.24 12.53
C LEU A 35 4.24 -5.49 12.34
N GLY A 36 5.55 -5.34 12.15
CA GLY A 36 6.50 -6.44 12.02
C GLY A 36 6.73 -6.94 10.59
N TYR A 37 6.17 -6.27 9.58
CA TYR A 37 6.43 -6.61 8.17
C TYR A 37 7.73 -5.95 7.67
N THR A 38 8.27 -6.50 6.59
CA THR A 38 9.43 -5.95 5.88
C THR A 38 9.02 -5.38 4.52
N PRO A 39 8.52 -4.13 4.46
CA PRO A 39 8.10 -3.53 3.21
C PRO A 39 9.30 -3.17 2.31
N ALA A 40 9.14 -3.35 1.00
CA ALA A 40 10.08 -2.84 0.00
C ALA A 40 9.45 -1.72 -0.83
N LEU A 41 10.16 -0.60 -0.94
CA LEU A 41 9.73 0.56 -1.73
C LEU A 41 10.28 0.48 -3.15
N GLU A 42 9.41 0.69 -4.14
CA GLU A 42 9.76 0.67 -5.55
C GLU A 42 9.34 1.96 -6.25
N ASP A 43 10.17 2.43 -7.19
CA ASP A 43 9.85 3.57 -8.04
C ASP A 43 8.98 3.16 -9.24
N LYS A 44 7.68 3.00 -8.99
CA LYS A 44 6.67 2.62 -9.98
C LYS A 44 5.46 3.55 -9.92
N ARG A 45 4.71 3.69 -11.00
CA ARG A 45 3.51 4.55 -11.03
C ARG A 45 2.24 3.71 -11.09
N TYR A 46 1.17 4.21 -10.48
CA TYR A 46 -0.13 3.57 -10.55
C TYR A 46 -0.79 3.86 -11.91
N PRO A 47 -1.22 2.85 -12.70
CA PRO A 47 -1.72 3.10 -14.06
C PRO A 47 -2.91 4.07 -14.16
N ARG A 48 -3.78 4.13 -13.14
CA ARG A 48 -4.95 5.03 -13.13
C ARG A 48 -4.63 6.42 -12.56
N ASN A 49 -3.44 6.61 -12.00
CA ASN A 49 -2.97 7.90 -11.51
C ASN A 49 -1.45 8.02 -11.77
N ALA A 50 -1.10 8.61 -12.91
CA ALA A 50 0.29 8.78 -13.34
C ALA A 50 1.10 9.77 -12.49
N LEU A 51 0.44 10.59 -11.67
CA LEU A 51 1.08 11.52 -10.73
C LEU A 51 1.47 10.81 -9.43
N ALA A 52 0.72 9.77 -9.04
CA ALA A 52 1.07 8.94 -7.90
C ALA A 52 2.32 8.11 -8.23
N ARG A 53 3.43 8.46 -7.57
CA ARG A 53 4.72 7.79 -7.70
C ARG A 53 5.00 6.95 -6.48
N GLY A 54 5.45 5.74 -6.76
CA GLY A 54 5.97 4.68 -5.91
C GLY A 54 4.96 3.58 -5.54
N ARG A 55 5.50 2.44 -5.09
CA ARG A 55 4.75 1.22 -4.76
C ARG A 55 5.38 0.54 -3.55
N VAL A 56 4.55 0.10 -2.60
CA VAL A 56 4.98 -0.76 -1.49
C VAL A 56 4.76 -2.23 -1.86
N ARG A 57 5.78 -3.04 -1.65
CA ARG A 57 5.74 -4.51 -1.73
C ARG A 57 5.82 -5.07 -0.30
N VAL A 58 4.98 -6.05 0.01
CA VAL A 58 4.95 -6.70 1.32
C VAL A 58 4.94 -8.20 1.11
N ASN A 59 5.74 -8.92 1.90
CA ASN A 59 5.70 -10.37 1.95
C ASN A 59 4.63 -10.76 2.97
N LEU A 60 3.61 -11.49 2.51
CA LEU A 60 2.55 -12.03 3.37
C LEU A 60 2.81 -13.49 3.75
N LYS A 61 3.86 -14.08 3.18
CA LYS A 61 4.23 -15.47 3.39
C LYS A 61 5.72 -15.58 3.56
N ASP A 62 6.14 -16.50 4.42
CA ASP A 62 7.54 -16.88 4.54
C ASP A 62 7.98 -17.64 3.29
N ALA A 63 9.07 -17.19 2.68
CA ALA A 63 9.65 -17.83 1.50
C ALA A 63 9.99 -19.33 1.68
N PRO A 64 10.51 -19.80 2.84
CA PRO A 64 10.84 -21.22 3.00
C PRO A 64 9.64 -22.12 3.32
N THR A 65 8.63 -21.64 4.07
CA THR A 65 7.52 -22.48 4.59
C THR A 65 6.19 -22.22 3.90
N GLY A 66 6.00 -21.06 3.27
CA GLY A 66 4.74 -20.67 2.62
C GLY A 66 3.61 -20.34 3.60
N GLU A 67 3.89 -20.35 4.89
CA GLU A 67 2.99 -19.96 5.97
C GLU A 67 2.82 -18.44 6.00
N LEU A 68 1.67 -17.97 6.49
CA LEU A 68 1.42 -16.54 6.62
C LEU A 68 2.32 -15.96 7.72
N THR A 69 3.00 -14.87 7.41
CA THR A 69 3.89 -14.14 8.33
C THR A 69 3.09 -13.21 9.24
#